data_AF-A0A3D5JET8-F1
#
_entry.id   AF-A0A3D5JET8-F1
#
_cell.length_a   1.000
_cell.length_b   1.000
_cell.length_c   1.000
_cell.angle_alpha   90.00
_cell.angle_beta   90.00
_cell.angle_gamma   90.00
#
_symmetry.space_group_name_H-M   'P 1'
#
loop_
_entity.id
_entity.type
_entity.pdbx_description
1 polymer ?
#
loop_
_entity_poly.entity_id
_entity_poly.type
_entity_poly.pdbx_seq_one_letter_code
_entity_poly.pdbx_strand_id
1 'polypeptide(L)'
;MKFERRFTTAGSDAYSALEFRSASSEIKNPDGTIVFRAENIEVPAQFSQVASDILAQKYFRKAGVPAILKTVEESAVPSWLWRSVPDEKALAKLPEEERYTGETSAKQVFNRLAGTWTYWGWKGGYFSSEEDARVYYDEMCFMLAAQMAAPNSPQWFNTGMHWAYGIDGPSQGHFYVDYQTGKLTRSASAYEHPQPHACFIQSVSDDLVNEGGIMDLWVREARLFKYGSGTGSNFSRIRGEGESLSGGGKSSGLMSFLRIGDRAAGAIKSGGTTRRAAKMVTVDVDHPDIENYVDWKVVEEQKVAALVAGSKLAQRHMSEVMTACQDESL
;
A
#
# COMPACT_ATOMS: atom_id res chain seq x y z
N MET A 1 18.84 -23.21 -2.15
CA MET A 1 19.10 -22.64 -0.81
C MET A 1 18.68 -23.67 0.21
N LYS A 2 19.49 -23.87 1.25
CA LYS A 2 19.18 -24.77 2.36
C LYS A 2 18.71 -23.92 3.55
N PHE A 3 17.71 -24.38 4.27
CA PHE A 3 17.18 -23.69 5.43
C PHE A 3 17.27 -24.57 6.67
N GLU A 4 17.63 -23.97 7.80
CA GLU A 4 17.65 -24.64 9.10
C GLU A 4 16.43 -24.20 9.89
N ARG A 5 15.69 -25.17 10.42
CA ARG A 5 14.52 -24.92 11.27
C ARG A 5 14.99 -24.43 12.64
N ARG A 6 14.46 -23.30 13.12
CA ARG A 6 14.94 -22.61 14.34
C ARG A 6 13.82 -22.39 15.36
N PHE A 7 12.67 -21.92 14.92
CA PHE A 7 11.58 -21.50 15.80
C PHE A 7 10.38 -22.45 15.77
N THR A 8 10.25 -23.24 14.71
CA THR A 8 9.12 -24.14 14.49
C THR A 8 9.51 -25.60 14.67
N THR A 9 8.52 -26.48 14.77
CA THR A 9 8.72 -27.94 14.87
C THR A 9 8.18 -28.63 13.61
N ALA A 10 8.98 -29.51 13.00
CA ALA A 10 8.58 -30.23 11.80
C ALA A 10 7.27 -31.02 12.03
N GLY A 11 6.34 -30.92 11.08
CA GLY A 11 5.02 -31.58 11.14
C GLY A 11 4.00 -30.94 12.09
N SER A 12 4.38 -29.88 12.82
CA SER A 12 3.44 -29.08 13.63
C SER A 12 2.97 -27.84 12.85
N ASP A 13 1.85 -27.26 13.28
CA ASP A 13 1.42 -25.96 12.76
C ASP A 13 2.47 -24.87 13.06
N ALA A 14 2.75 -23.98 12.09
CA ALA A 14 3.79 -22.96 12.20
C ALA A 14 3.61 -22.00 13.38
N TYR A 15 2.39 -21.90 13.92
CA TYR A 15 2.04 -21.04 15.04
C TYR A 15 1.96 -21.78 16.38
N SER A 16 2.27 -23.08 16.45
CA SER A 16 2.03 -23.91 17.63
C SER A 16 2.71 -23.44 18.91
N ALA A 17 3.82 -22.71 18.79
CA ALA A 17 4.58 -22.14 19.90
C ALA A 17 4.12 -20.72 20.31
N LEU A 18 3.10 -20.17 19.64
CA LEU A 18 2.58 -18.83 19.88
C LEU A 18 1.13 -18.89 20.36
N GLU A 19 0.79 -18.05 21.34
CA GLU A 19 -0.59 -17.87 21.78
C GLU A 19 -1.29 -16.86 20.87
N PHE A 20 -2.56 -17.12 20.55
CA PHE A 20 -3.43 -16.19 19.82
C PHE A 20 -4.65 -15.87 20.67
N ARG A 21 -5.13 -14.63 20.57
CA ARG A 21 -6.31 -14.13 21.28
C ARG A 21 -7.29 -13.48 20.33
N SER A 22 -8.55 -13.44 20.74
CA SER A 22 -9.56 -12.60 20.11
C SER A 22 -9.36 -11.13 20.49
N ALA A 23 -9.57 -10.23 19.55
CA ALA A 23 -9.55 -8.79 19.76
C ALA A 23 -10.67 -8.11 18.94
N SER A 24 -10.92 -6.84 19.24
CA SER A 24 -11.75 -5.96 18.42
C SER A 24 -10.96 -4.71 18.05
N SER A 25 -11.28 -4.13 16.89
CA SER A 25 -10.77 -2.85 16.45
C SER A 25 -11.94 -1.93 16.09
N GLU A 26 -11.92 -0.71 16.61
CA GLU A 26 -12.98 0.27 16.38
C GLU A 26 -12.38 1.66 16.15
N ILE A 27 -12.90 2.36 15.14
CA ILE A 27 -12.62 3.78 14.91
C ILE A 27 -13.91 4.55 15.09
N LYS A 28 -13.86 5.59 15.92
CA LYS A 28 -14.96 6.56 16.08
C LYS A 28 -14.53 7.93 15.60
N ASN A 29 -15.45 8.66 14.98
CA ASN A 29 -15.33 10.09 14.77
C ASN A 29 -15.40 10.83 16.12
N PRO A 30 -14.99 12.12 16.17
CA PRO A 30 -15.14 12.95 17.37
C PRO A 30 -16.58 13.07 17.89
N ASP A 31 -17.57 12.90 17.02
CA ASP A 31 -19.00 12.87 17.36
C ASP A 31 -19.48 11.50 17.90
N GLY A 32 -18.58 10.52 18.02
CA GLY A 32 -18.86 9.18 18.52
C GLY A 32 -19.36 8.19 17.46
N THR A 33 -19.59 8.62 16.21
CA THR A 33 -20.05 7.72 15.13
C THR A 33 -18.94 6.75 14.70
N ILE A 34 -19.32 5.49 14.47
CA ILE A 34 -18.36 4.43 14.09
C ILE A 34 -17.98 4.57 12.62
N VAL A 35 -16.69 4.74 12.36
CA VAL A 35 -16.09 4.81 11.02
C VAL A 35 -15.68 3.42 10.54
N PHE A 36 -15.24 2.56 11.45
CA PHE A 36 -14.79 1.20 11.17
C PHE A 36 -14.94 0.36 12.42
N ARG A 37 -15.37 -0.90 12.24
CA ARG A 37 -15.43 -1.90 13.30
C ARG A 37 -15.06 -3.25 12.73
N ALA A 38 -14.14 -3.94 13.39
CA ALA A 38 -13.82 -5.34 13.15
C ALA A 38 -13.87 -6.05 14.50
N GLU A 39 -14.76 -7.03 14.63
CA GLU A 39 -14.94 -7.80 15.85
C GLU A 39 -14.39 -9.20 15.69
N ASN A 40 -14.05 -9.82 16.83
CA ASN A 40 -13.61 -11.21 16.90
C ASN A 40 -12.43 -11.51 15.95
N ILE A 41 -11.51 -10.56 15.81
CA ILE A 41 -10.30 -10.78 15.02
C ILE A 41 -9.30 -11.61 15.81
N GLU A 42 -8.65 -12.56 15.15
CA GLU A 42 -7.63 -13.39 15.77
C GLU A 42 -6.24 -12.76 15.57
N VAL A 43 -5.53 -12.48 16.65
CA VAL A 43 -4.20 -11.85 16.63
C VAL A 43 -3.24 -12.54 17.60
N PRO A 44 -1.91 -12.48 17.39
CA PRO A 44 -0.96 -12.99 18.37
C PRO A 44 -1.17 -12.30 19.74
N ALA A 45 -1.12 -13.06 20.83
CA ALA A 45 -1.47 -12.58 22.16
C ALA A 45 -0.59 -11.39 22.60
N GLN A 46 0.68 -11.39 22.18
CA GLN A 46 1.65 -10.33 22.46
C GLN A 46 1.39 -9.01 21.72
N PHE A 47 0.50 -8.98 20.72
CA PHE A 47 0.18 -7.73 20.02
C PHE A 47 -0.54 -6.78 20.97
N SER A 48 -0.01 -5.55 21.09
CA SER A 48 -0.69 -4.45 21.76
C SER A 48 -2.00 -4.13 21.04
N GLN A 49 -2.95 -3.48 21.75
CA GLN A 49 -4.20 -3.04 21.12
C GLN A 49 -3.94 -2.18 19.87
N VAL A 50 -2.95 -1.28 19.93
CA VAL A 50 -2.54 -0.44 18.79
C VAL A 50 -2.03 -1.29 17.61
N ALA A 51 -1.28 -2.36 17.86
CA ALA A 51 -0.82 -3.25 16.81
C ALA A 51 -1.99 -4.02 16.18
N SER A 52 -2.91 -4.52 16.99
CA SER A 52 -4.15 -5.17 16.54
C SER A 52 -5.00 -4.22 15.69
N ASP A 53 -5.14 -2.97 16.12
CA ASP A 53 -5.87 -1.93 15.40
C ASP A 53 -5.22 -1.63 14.04
N ILE A 54 -3.90 -1.45 14.01
CA ILE A 54 -3.17 -1.21 12.75
C ILE A 54 -3.33 -2.38 11.78
N LEU A 55 -3.22 -3.62 12.28
CA LEU A 55 -3.38 -4.82 11.48
C LEU A 55 -4.78 -4.89 10.85
N ALA A 56 -5.82 -4.74 11.66
CA ALA A 56 -7.21 -4.79 11.20
C ALA A 56 -7.57 -3.65 10.25
N GLN A 57 -7.10 -2.43 10.54
CA GLN A 57 -7.49 -1.25 9.78
C GLN A 57 -6.75 -1.12 8.46
N LYS A 58 -5.47 -1.51 8.42
CA LYS A 58 -4.57 -1.25 7.29
C LYS A 58 -4.21 -2.50 6.49
N TYR A 59 -4.03 -3.65 7.14
CA TYR A 59 -3.40 -4.81 6.50
C TYR A 59 -4.36 -5.96 6.24
N PHE A 60 -5.46 -6.06 6.98
CA PHE A 60 -6.56 -6.95 6.62
C PHE A 60 -7.21 -6.49 5.32
N ARG A 61 -7.35 -7.42 4.39
CA ARG A 61 -8.20 -7.25 3.23
C ARG A 61 -9.64 -7.13 3.70
N LYS A 62 -10.27 -5.99 3.43
CA LYS A 62 -11.60 -5.68 3.97
C LYS A 62 -12.76 -6.37 3.25
N ALA A 63 -12.56 -6.77 2.00
CA ALA A 63 -13.62 -7.34 1.15
C ALA A 63 -13.05 -8.18 0.01
N GLY A 64 -13.90 -9.07 -0.52
CA GLY A 64 -13.60 -9.91 -1.68
C GLY A 64 -12.80 -11.17 -1.36
N VAL A 65 -12.62 -11.50 -0.07
CA VAL A 65 -12.04 -12.78 0.35
C VAL A 65 -13.14 -13.84 0.28
N PRO A 66 -13.02 -14.91 -0.52
CA PRO A 66 -14.05 -15.94 -0.61
C PRO A 66 -14.15 -16.73 0.70
N ALA A 67 -15.37 -16.99 1.17
CA ALA A 67 -15.60 -17.78 2.38
C ALA A 67 -15.22 -19.26 2.21
N ILE A 68 -15.30 -19.79 0.97
CA ILE A 68 -14.94 -21.15 0.63
C ILE A 68 -14.01 -21.14 -0.58
N LEU A 69 -12.87 -21.82 -0.42
CA LEU A 69 -11.81 -21.92 -1.41
C LEU A 69 -11.61 -23.39 -1.80
N LYS A 70 -11.06 -23.59 -3.00
CA LYS A 70 -10.51 -24.87 -3.44
C LYS A 70 -9.09 -24.65 -3.98
N THR A 71 -8.23 -25.65 -3.82
CA THR A 71 -6.88 -25.61 -4.39
C THR A 71 -6.92 -25.88 -5.90
N VAL A 72 -5.92 -25.35 -6.60
CA VAL A 72 -5.71 -25.62 -8.03
C VAL A 72 -4.47 -26.48 -8.18
N GLU A 73 -4.66 -27.68 -8.74
CA GLU A 73 -3.56 -28.60 -9.00
C GLU A 73 -2.54 -28.00 -9.98
N GLU A 74 -1.28 -27.96 -9.53
CA GLU A 74 -0.13 -27.56 -10.32
C GLU A 74 0.91 -28.66 -10.21
N SER A 75 1.05 -29.51 -11.23
CA SER A 75 1.90 -30.72 -11.19
C SER A 75 3.38 -30.46 -10.88
N ALA A 76 3.88 -29.27 -11.19
CA ALA A 76 5.25 -28.83 -10.91
C ALA A 76 5.42 -28.23 -9.49
N VAL A 77 4.35 -28.13 -8.71
CA VAL A 77 4.32 -27.53 -7.38
C VAL A 77 3.82 -28.58 -6.37
N PRO A 78 4.47 -28.72 -5.20
CA PRO A 78 3.98 -29.59 -4.14
C PRO A 78 2.54 -29.25 -3.74
N SER A 79 1.74 -30.28 -3.46
CA SER A 79 0.28 -30.11 -3.26
C SER A 79 -0.11 -29.18 -2.12
N TRP A 80 0.75 -29.07 -1.11
CA TRP A 80 0.55 -28.16 0.01
C TRP A 80 0.79 -26.69 -0.32
N LEU A 81 1.47 -26.40 -1.44
CA LEU A 81 1.84 -25.06 -1.90
C LEU A 81 0.99 -24.60 -3.10
N TRP A 82 0.01 -25.41 -3.51
CA TRP A 82 -0.95 -25.05 -4.54
C TRP A 82 -1.72 -23.78 -4.17
N ARG A 83 -1.89 -22.91 -5.16
CA ARG A 83 -2.74 -21.74 -5.01
C ARG A 83 -4.20 -22.14 -4.81
N SER A 84 -4.98 -21.20 -4.29
CA SER A 84 -6.41 -21.37 -4.08
C SER A 84 -7.24 -20.43 -4.96
N VAL A 85 -8.47 -20.83 -5.26
CA VAL A 85 -9.47 -20.05 -5.99
C VAL A 85 -10.83 -20.17 -5.30
N PRO A 86 -11.79 -19.26 -5.54
CA PRO A 86 -13.15 -19.40 -5.04
C PRO A 86 -13.75 -20.75 -5.49
N ASP A 87 -14.34 -21.51 -4.56
CA ASP A 87 -15.16 -22.65 -4.92
C ASP A 87 -16.58 -22.19 -5.23
N GLU A 88 -16.82 -21.76 -6.47
CA GLU A 88 -18.11 -21.21 -6.90
C GLU A 88 -19.30 -22.14 -6.59
N LYS A 89 -19.11 -23.46 -6.68
CA LYS A 89 -20.18 -24.44 -6.40
C LYS A 89 -20.51 -24.51 -4.93
N ALA A 90 -19.51 -24.42 -4.06
CA ALA A 90 -19.72 -24.40 -2.61
C ALA A 90 -20.24 -23.05 -2.14
N LEU A 91 -19.70 -21.94 -2.67
CA LEU A 91 -20.14 -20.58 -2.38
C LEU A 91 -21.59 -20.35 -2.76
N ALA A 92 -22.07 -20.91 -3.88
CA ALA A 92 -23.48 -20.80 -4.28
C ALA A 92 -24.47 -21.38 -3.25
N LYS A 93 -24.00 -22.20 -2.31
CA LYS A 93 -24.82 -22.76 -1.22
C LYS A 93 -24.93 -21.84 0.00
N LEU A 94 -24.09 -20.81 0.07
CA LEU A 94 -24.15 -19.79 1.12
C LEU A 94 -25.07 -18.63 0.72
N PRO A 95 -25.65 -17.91 1.70
CA PRO A 95 -26.28 -16.61 1.48
C PRO A 95 -25.33 -15.66 0.75
N GLU A 96 -25.84 -14.80 -0.13
CA GLU A 96 -25.03 -13.96 -1.02
C GLU A 96 -24.07 -13.05 -0.25
N GLU A 97 -24.55 -12.50 0.86
CA GLU A 97 -23.84 -11.64 1.80
C GLU A 97 -22.70 -12.33 2.56
N GLU A 98 -22.71 -13.67 2.64
CA GLU A 98 -21.69 -14.47 3.33
C GLU A 98 -20.62 -15.03 2.39
N ARG A 99 -20.81 -14.94 1.07
CA ARG A 99 -19.91 -15.55 0.08
C ARG A 99 -18.53 -14.89 0.04
N TYR A 100 -18.49 -13.57 0.24
CA TYR A 100 -17.27 -12.78 0.15
C TYR A 100 -17.17 -11.81 1.33
N THR A 101 -16.11 -11.96 2.11
CA THR A 101 -15.89 -11.22 3.35
C THR A 101 -14.50 -10.57 3.35
N GLY A 102 -13.98 -10.22 4.52
CA GLY A 102 -12.61 -9.76 4.72
C GLY A 102 -11.78 -10.76 5.52
N GLU A 103 -10.47 -10.50 5.61
CA GLU A 103 -9.59 -11.18 6.55
C GLU A 103 -10.00 -10.85 7.99
N THR A 104 -10.05 -11.87 8.84
CA THR A 104 -10.40 -11.78 10.26
C THR A 104 -9.32 -12.37 11.17
N SER A 105 -8.30 -13.03 10.62
CA SER A 105 -7.18 -13.57 11.38
C SER A 105 -5.84 -13.06 10.86
N ALA A 106 -4.94 -12.74 11.77
CA ALA A 106 -3.55 -12.43 11.46
C ALA A 106 -2.87 -13.58 10.70
N LYS A 107 -3.25 -14.83 10.97
CA LYS A 107 -2.73 -16.02 10.27
C LYS A 107 -3.04 -15.96 8.77
N GLN A 108 -4.20 -15.44 8.38
CA GLN A 108 -4.55 -15.29 6.95
C GLN A 108 -3.54 -14.37 6.24
N VAL A 109 -3.20 -13.24 6.86
CA VAL A 109 -2.21 -12.30 6.35
C VAL A 109 -0.82 -12.94 6.27
N PHE A 110 -0.37 -13.57 7.36
CA PHE A 110 0.96 -14.19 7.41
C PHE A 110 1.08 -15.34 6.40
N ASN A 111 0.05 -16.18 6.29
CA ASN A 111 0.02 -17.30 5.34
C ASN A 111 0.04 -16.83 3.89
N ARG A 112 -0.73 -15.80 3.51
CA ARG A 112 -0.70 -15.31 2.12
C ARG A 112 0.64 -14.68 1.77
N LEU A 113 1.33 -14.04 2.72
CA LEU A 113 2.66 -13.49 2.50
C LEU A 113 3.70 -14.60 2.34
N ALA A 114 3.89 -15.39 3.40
CA ALA A 114 4.89 -16.46 3.43
C ALA A 114 4.63 -17.49 2.32
N GLY A 115 3.38 -17.91 2.13
CA GLY A 115 3.00 -18.89 1.13
C GLY A 115 3.27 -18.42 -0.29
N THR A 116 3.01 -17.16 -0.60
CA THR A 116 3.31 -16.61 -1.94
C THR A 116 4.80 -16.48 -2.19
N TRP A 117 5.58 -16.05 -1.19
CA TRP A 117 7.04 -16.01 -1.31
C TRP A 117 7.62 -17.41 -1.51
N THR A 118 7.12 -18.41 -0.77
CA THR A 118 7.51 -19.81 -0.94
C THR A 118 7.10 -20.33 -2.32
N TYR A 119 5.89 -20.02 -2.79
CA TYR A 119 5.40 -20.41 -4.11
C TYR A 119 6.28 -19.86 -5.23
N TRP A 120 6.63 -18.57 -5.18
CA TRP A 120 7.54 -17.96 -6.16
C TRP A 120 8.96 -18.51 -6.04
N GLY A 121 9.47 -18.69 -4.81
CA GLY A 121 10.79 -19.29 -4.58
C GLY A 121 10.87 -20.72 -5.12
N TRP A 122 9.80 -21.50 -4.99
CA TRP A 122 9.70 -22.85 -5.53
C TRP A 122 9.77 -22.83 -7.06
N LYS A 123 8.92 -22.03 -7.71
CA LYS A 123 8.92 -21.90 -9.18
C LYS A 123 10.24 -21.36 -9.72
N GLY A 124 10.90 -20.49 -8.95
CA GLY A 124 12.23 -19.98 -9.25
C GLY A 124 13.39 -20.95 -9.00
N GLY A 125 13.14 -22.14 -8.44
CA GLY A 125 14.19 -23.13 -8.12
C GLY A 125 15.09 -22.71 -6.96
N TYR A 126 14.59 -21.90 -6.02
CA TYR A 126 15.41 -21.34 -4.94
C TYR A 126 15.67 -22.34 -3.82
N PHE A 127 14.84 -23.36 -3.65
CA PHE A 127 14.95 -24.35 -2.57
C PHE A 127 15.73 -25.58 -3.04
N SER A 128 16.57 -26.14 -2.18
CA SER A 128 17.35 -27.34 -2.53
C SER A 128 16.52 -28.63 -2.39
N SER A 129 15.41 -28.56 -1.64
CA SER A 129 14.48 -29.66 -1.39
C SER A 129 13.09 -29.12 -1.05
N GLU A 130 12.08 -30.00 -1.03
CA GLU A 130 10.74 -29.65 -0.54
C GLU A 130 10.76 -29.33 0.97
N GLU A 131 11.59 -30.02 1.75
CA GLU A 131 11.75 -29.71 3.18
C GLU A 131 12.30 -28.30 3.38
N ASP A 132 13.27 -27.86 2.57
CA ASP A 132 13.78 -26.48 2.64
C ASP A 132 12.67 -25.44 2.39
N ALA A 133 11.74 -25.72 1.46
CA ALA A 133 10.60 -24.86 1.19
C ALA A 133 9.60 -24.84 2.35
N ARG A 134 9.36 -26.00 2.98
CA ARG A 134 8.54 -26.13 4.20
C ARG A 134 9.11 -25.36 5.37
N VAL A 135 10.40 -25.54 5.65
CA VAL A 135 11.11 -24.80 6.70
C VAL A 135 11.00 -23.30 6.45
N TYR A 136 11.26 -22.84 5.22
CA TYR A 136 11.14 -21.42 4.90
C TYR A 136 9.71 -20.89 5.15
N TYR A 137 8.68 -21.61 4.70
CA TYR A 137 7.29 -21.21 4.93
C TYR A 137 6.95 -21.11 6.43
N ASP A 138 7.27 -22.16 7.20
CA ASP A 138 6.92 -22.23 8.63
C ASP A 138 7.66 -21.14 9.43
N GLU A 139 8.97 -21.00 9.19
CA GLU A 139 9.80 -20.01 9.89
C GLU A 139 9.37 -18.57 9.54
N MET A 140 9.00 -18.29 8.28
CA MET A 140 8.49 -16.96 7.91
C MET A 140 7.15 -16.66 8.58
N CYS A 141 6.22 -17.61 8.61
CA CYS A 141 4.94 -17.48 9.33
C CYS A 141 5.17 -17.17 10.82
N PHE A 142 6.05 -17.94 11.47
CA PHE A 142 6.42 -17.70 12.87
C PHE A 142 7.04 -16.33 13.08
N MET A 143 8.06 -15.96 12.28
CA MET A 143 8.78 -14.69 12.43
C MET A 143 7.90 -13.47 12.22
N LEU A 144 6.93 -13.53 11.29
CA LEU A 144 5.94 -12.48 11.10
C LEU A 144 5.01 -12.36 12.32
N ALA A 145 4.51 -13.49 12.82
CA ALA A 145 3.62 -13.51 13.99
C ALA A 145 4.34 -13.07 15.28
N ALA A 146 5.60 -13.45 15.46
CA ALA A 146 6.44 -13.07 16.60
C ALA A 146 7.03 -11.65 16.50
N GLN A 147 6.74 -10.90 15.42
CA GLN A 147 7.32 -9.58 15.11
C GLN A 147 8.87 -9.56 15.08
N MET A 148 9.49 -10.67 14.68
CA MET A 148 10.95 -10.76 14.52
C MET A 148 11.43 -10.08 13.23
N ALA A 149 10.56 -10.04 12.22
CA ALA A 149 10.78 -9.34 10.98
C ALA A 149 9.45 -8.84 10.40
N ALA A 150 9.50 -7.76 9.64
CA ALA A 150 8.34 -7.23 8.94
C ALA A 150 8.78 -6.67 7.58
N PRO A 151 8.15 -7.06 6.46
CA PRO A 151 8.42 -6.43 5.18
C PRO A 151 7.83 -5.01 5.12
N ASN A 152 8.21 -4.26 4.08
CA ASN A 152 7.62 -2.96 3.79
C ASN A 152 6.09 -3.07 3.53
N SER A 153 5.35 -1.99 3.80
CA SER A 153 3.88 -2.01 3.79
C SER A 153 3.22 -2.50 2.49
N PRO A 154 3.70 -2.21 1.27
CA PRO A 154 3.11 -2.75 0.03
C PRO A 154 3.08 -4.28 -0.05
N GLN A 155 4.04 -4.98 0.57
CA GLN A 155 3.98 -6.44 0.70
C GLN A 155 2.70 -6.86 1.43
N TRP A 156 2.44 -6.26 2.59
CA TRP A 156 1.24 -6.53 3.38
C TRP A 156 -0.06 -6.24 2.62
N PHE A 157 -0.09 -5.23 1.76
CA PHE A 157 -1.32 -4.88 1.03
C PHE A 157 -1.60 -5.80 -0.16
N ASN A 158 -0.56 -6.16 -0.92
CA ASN A 158 -0.74 -6.67 -2.28
C ASN A 158 -0.29 -8.12 -2.44
N THR A 159 0.66 -8.60 -1.64
CA THR A 159 1.24 -9.92 -1.81
C THR A 159 0.27 -11.03 -1.38
N GLY A 160 0.11 -12.01 -2.27
CA GLY A 160 -0.62 -13.24 -2.01
C GLY A 160 -2.13 -13.18 -2.13
N MET A 161 -2.70 -12.05 -2.57
CA MET A 161 -4.14 -11.97 -2.86
C MET A 161 -4.55 -12.99 -3.93
N HIS A 162 -3.77 -13.10 -5.00
CA HIS A 162 -4.02 -14.08 -6.06
C HIS A 162 -3.71 -15.52 -5.63
N TRP A 163 -2.58 -15.75 -4.97
CA TRP A 163 -2.17 -17.10 -4.56
C TRP A 163 -3.08 -17.69 -3.48
N ALA A 164 -3.44 -16.92 -2.44
CA ALA A 164 -4.22 -17.41 -1.31
C ALA A 164 -5.72 -17.45 -1.58
N TYR A 165 -6.25 -16.56 -2.43
CA TYR A 165 -7.70 -16.36 -2.57
C TYR A 165 -8.21 -16.41 -4.01
N GLY A 166 -7.32 -16.48 -5.01
CA GLY A 166 -7.69 -16.34 -6.42
C GLY A 166 -8.23 -14.95 -6.77
N ILE A 167 -7.99 -13.94 -5.93
CA ILE A 167 -8.40 -12.56 -6.21
C ILE A 167 -7.58 -12.06 -7.38
N ASP A 168 -8.27 -11.59 -8.42
CA ASP A 168 -7.65 -11.00 -9.58
C ASP A 168 -8.43 -9.78 -10.12
N GLY A 169 -7.85 -9.10 -11.10
CA GLY A 169 -8.45 -8.00 -11.84
C GLY A 169 -7.61 -7.63 -13.06
N PRO A 170 -8.12 -6.75 -13.94
CA PRO A 170 -7.39 -6.38 -15.15
C PRO A 170 -6.09 -5.65 -14.80
N SER A 171 -5.05 -5.89 -15.60
CA SER A 171 -3.78 -5.15 -15.51
C SER A 171 -3.98 -3.65 -15.39
N GLN A 172 -3.24 -3.05 -14.45
CA GLN A 172 -3.22 -1.61 -14.23
C GLN A 172 -1.97 -0.95 -14.82
N GLY A 173 -1.27 -1.65 -15.71
CA GLY A 173 -0.10 -1.13 -16.41
C GLY A 173 1.20 -1.13 -15.59
N HIS A 174 1.29 -2.00 -14.58
CA HIS A 174 2.56 -2.29 -13.90
C HIS A 174 3.33 -3.39 -14.64
N PHE A 175 4.62 -3.47 -14.35
CA PHE A 175 5.56 -4.41 -14.97
C PHE A 175 6.21 -5.25 -13.87
N TYR A 176 6.64 -6.44 -14.25
CA TYR A 176 7.48 -7.32 -13.45
C TYR A 176 8.64 -7.82 -14.32
N VAL A 177 9.70 -8.30 -13.68
CA VAL A 177 10.77 -9.00 -14.40
C VAL A 177 10.44 -10.49 -14.36
N ASP A 178 10.24 -11.08 -15.54
CA ASP A 178 10.01 -12.51 -15.65
C ASP A 178 11.25 -13.28 -15.20
N TYR A 179 11.09 -14.15 -14.21
CA TYR A 179 12.22 -14.80 -13.54
C TYR A 179 12.93 -15.85 -14.42
N GLN A 180 12.27 -16.35 -15.46
CA GLN A 180 12.86 -17.35 -16.37
C GLN A 180 13.67 -16.68 -17.49
N THR A 181 13.11 -15.62 -18.07
CA THR A 181 13.67 -14.93 -19.23
C THR A 181 14.50 -13.71 -18.86
N GLY A 182 14.35 -13.18 -17.65
CA GLY A 182 14.94 -11.92 -17.20
C GLY A 182 14.38 -10.68 -17.88
N LYS A 183 13.30 -10.80 -18.65
CA LYS A 183 12.73 -9.69 -19.43
C LYS A 183 11.72 -8.90 -18.61
N LEU A 184 11.71 -7.58 -18.80
CA LEU A 184 10.67 -6.71 -18.29
C LEU A 184 9.37 -6.99 -19.05
N THR A 185 8.36 -7.47 -18.32
CA THR A 185 7.10 -7.93 -18.87
C THR A 185 5.96 -7.11 -18.28
N ARG A 186 5.04 -6.65 -19.14
CA ARG A 186 3.82 -5.99 -18.70
C ARG A 186 2.91 -7.04 -18.06
N SER A 187 2.46 -6.80 -16.84
CA SER A 187 1.53 -7.72 -16.20
C SER A 187 0.20 -7.79 -16.95
N ALA A 188 -0.36 -8.98 -17.10
CA ALA A 188 -1.73 -9.18 -17.60
C ALA A 188 -2.78 -9.06 -16.49
N SER A 189 -2.36 -9.28 -15.24
CA SER A 189 -3.19 -9.38 -14.03
C SER A 189 -2.87 -8.25 -13.04
N ALA A 190 -3.84 -7.88 -12.21
CA ALA A 190 -3.64 -6.91 -11.14
C ALA A 190 -2.93 -7.48 -9.91
N TYR A 191 -3.02 -8.80 -9.68
CA TYR A 191 -2.67 -9.43 -8.40
C TYR A 191 -1.79 -10.69 -8.50
N GLU A 192 -1.61 -11.29 -9.68
CA GLU A 192 -0.73 -12.44 -9.88
C GLU A 192 0.74 -12.06 -9.69
N HIS A 193 1.13 -10.92 -10.26
CA HIS A 193 2.44 -10.28 -10.07
C HIS A 193 2.25 -8.91 -9.43
N PRO A 194 1.86 -8.84 -8.14
CA PRO A 194 1.48 -7.60 -7.50
C PRO A 194 2.68 -6.66 -7.40
N GLN A 195 2.42 -5.35 -7.30
CA GLN A 195 3.44 -4.36 -6.95
C GLN A 195 3.69 -4.42 -5.43
N PRO A 196 4.88 -4.83 -4.94
CA PRO A 196 5.07 -5.09 -3.52
C PRO A 196 6.30 -4.36 -2.96
N HIS A 197 6.79 -3.31 -3.65
CA HIS A 197 7.95 -2.52 -3.25
C HIS A 197 7.54 -1.12 -2.82
N ALA A 198 8.20 -0.54 -1.82
CA ALA A 198 7.80 0.78 -1.31
C ALA A 198 8.46 1.97 -2.02
N CYS A 199 9.60 1.78 -2.67
CA CYS A 199 10.46 2.90 -3.10
C CYS A 199 10.80 2.80 -4.59
N PHE A 200 10.60 3.90 -5.32
CA PHE A 200 10.94 4.01 -6.75
C PHE A 200 11.63 5.33 -7.02
N ILE A 201 12.66 5.30 -7.87
CA ILE A 201 13.27 6.49 -8.45
C ILE A 201 12.94 6.51 -9.93
N GLN A 202 12.47 7.65 -10.42
CA GLN A 202 12.04 7.84 -11.79
C GLN A 202 12.74 9.03 -12.42
N SER A 203 13.02 8.93 -13.71
CA SER A 203 13.48 10.03 -14.52
C SER A 203 12.32 10.80 -15.15
N VAL A 204 12.57 12.07 -15.42
CA VAL A 204 11.72 12.94 -16.22
C VAL A 204 12.58 13.71 -17.22
N SER A 205 12.10 13.78 -18.45
CA SER A 205 12.69 14.58 -19.52
C SER A 205 11.90 15.87 -19.68
N ASP A 206 12.56 16.90 -20.21
CA ASP A 206 11.95 18.19 -20.54
C ASP A 206 11.12 18.11 -21.82
N ASP A 207 10.06 17.31 -21.73
CA ASP A 207 9.06 17.06 -22.74
C ASP A 207 7.69 17.01 -22.05
N LEU A 208 6.67 17.62 -22.64
CA LEU A 208 5.37 17.72 -22.00
C LEU A 208 4.61 16.38 -21.99
N VAL A 209 4.51 15.68 -23.11
CA VAL A 209 3.49 14.61 -23.32
C VAL A 209 4.05 13.29 -23.84
N ASN A 210 5.28 13.26 -24.35
CA ASN A 210 5.88 12.03 -24.87
C ASN A 210 6.33 11.10 -23.74
N GLU A 211 6.67 9.87 -24.12
CA GLU A 211 7.19 8.86 -23.18
C GLU A 211 8.44 9.40 -22.44
N GLY A 212 8.45 9.26 -21.11
CA GLY A 212 9.50 9.83 -20.27
C GLY A 212 9.39 11.34 -20.00
N GLY A 213 8.39 12.01 -20.55
CA GLY A 213 8.07 13.42 -20.28
C GLY A 213 7.31 13.65 -18.96
N ILE A 214 6.86 14.89 -18.75
CA ILE A 214 6.25 15.37 -17.51
C ILE A 214 4.88 14.70 -17.26
N MET A 215 3.99 14.69 -18.25
CA MET A 215 2.65 14.10 -18.08
C MET A 215 2.73 12.58 -17.96
N ASP A 216 3.65 11.94 -18.68
CA ASP A 216 3.91 10.51 -18.55
C ASP A 216 4.45 10.14 -17.16
N LEU A 217 5.34 10.95 -16.58
CA LEU A 217 5.79 10.75 -15.20
C LEU A 217 4.59 10.66 -14.24
N TRP A 218 3.61 11.57 -14.34
CA TRP A 218 2.45 11.55 -13.45
C TRP A 218 1.58 10.30 -13.62
N VAL A 219 1.44 9.80 -14.86
CA VAL A 219 0.76 8.54 -15.13
C VAL A 219 1.51 7.37 -14.48
N ARG A 220 2.84 7.31 -14.65
CA ARG A 220 3.69 6.27 -14.04
C ARG A 220 3.64 6.33 -12.50
N GLU A 221 3.73 7.52 -11.93
CA GLU A 221 3.63 7.73 -10.48
C GLU A 221 2.25 7.36 -9.94
N ALA A 222 1.17 7.72 -10.63
CA ALA A 222 -0.18 7.37 -10.20
C ALA A 222 -0.40 5.84 -10.13
N ARG A 223 0.20 5.08 -11.06
CA ARG A 223 0.19 3.61 -11.01
C ARG A 223 0.92 3.08 -9.78
N LEU A 224 2.07 3.65 -9.43
CA LEU A 224 2.84 3.26 -8.24
C LEU A 224 2.11 3.65 -6.94
N PHE A 225 1.59 4.87 -6.88
CA PHE A 225 0.80 5.36 -5.76
C PHE A 225 -0.43 4.50 -5.53
N LYS A 226 -1.15 4.06 -6.57
CA LYS A 226 -2.32 3.18 -6.44
C LYS A 226 -2.06 1.93 -5.60
N TYR A 227 -0.86 1.35 -5.70
CA TYR A 227 -0.44 0.17 -4.95
C TYR A 227 0.30 0.48 -3.64
N GLY A 228 0.39 1.76 -3.27
CA GLY A 228 0.96 2.21 -2.02
C GLY A 228 2.47 2.40 -2.05
N SER A 229 3.08 2.55 -3.23
CA SER A 229 4.49 2.94 -3.34
C SER A 229 4.69 4.44 -3.13
N GLY A 230 5.91 4.84 -2.76
CA GLY A 230 6.39 6.21 -2.89
C GLY A 230 7.36 6.34 -4.08
N THR A 231 7.44 7.55 -4.62
CA THR A 231 8.27 7.85 -5.80
C THR A 231 9.20 9.02 -5.54
N GLY A 232 10.35 9.02 -6.19
CA GLY A 232 11.32 10.09 -6.18
C GLY A 232 11.74 10.45 -7.60
N SER A 233 11.94 11.73 -7.88
CA SER A 233 12.45 12.18 -9.19
C SER A 233 13.30 13.44 -9.06
N ASN A 234 14.35 13.51 -9.87
CA ASN A 234 15.14 14.72 -10.06
C ASN A 234 14.53 15.53 -11.21
N PHE A 235 14.16 16.77 -10.93
CA PHE A 235 13.48 17.68 -11.84
C PHE A 235 14.39 18.74 -12.47
N SER A 236 15.69 18.73 -12.19
CA SER A 236 16.66 19.73 -12.68
C SER A 236 16.78 19.78 -14.20
N ARG A 237 16.28 18.77 -14.90
CA ARG A 237 16.25 18.76 -16.37
C ARG A 237 15.13 19.59 -16.97
N ILE A 238 14.07 19.88 -16.21
CA ILE A 238 12.94 20.68 -16.69
C ILE A 238 13.40 22.12 -16.82
N ARG A 239 13.09 22.78 -17.93
CA ARG A 239 13.52 24.17 -18.13
C ARG A 239 12.85 25.13 -17.15
N GLY A 240 13.56 26.20 -16.80
CA GLY A 240 13.10 27.26 -15.93
C GLY A 240 11.98 28.12 -16.51
N GLU A 241 11.43 28.99 -15.67
CA GLU A 241 10.41 29.95 -16.07
C GLU A 241 10.97 30.95 -17.11
N GLY A 242 10.19 31.23 -18.15
CA GLY A 242 10.57 32.24 -19.16
C GLY A 242 11.49 31.75 -20.28
N GLU A 243 12.05 30.54 -20.17
CA GLU A 243 12.87 29.92 -21.23
C GLU A 243 12.05 29.67 -22.52
N SER A 244 12.71 29.74 -23.68
CA SER A 244 12.02 29.65 -24.97
C SER A 244 11.50 28.23 -25.28
N LEU A 245 10.38 28.17 -25.99
CA LEU A 245 9.79 26.93 -26.51
C LEU A 245 9.99 26.83 -28.03
N SER A 246 10.14 25.61 -28.55
CA SER A 246 10.36 25.36 -29.99
C SER A 246 9.20 25.81 -30.87
N GLY A 247 7.96 25.73 -30.36
CA GLY A 247 6.75 26.20 -31.05
C GLY A 247 6.46 27.70 -30.90
N GLY A 248 7.36 28.46 -30.29
CA GLY A 248 7.14 29.85 -29.88
C GLY A 248 6.54 29.97 -28.47
N GLY A 249 6.70 31.14 -27.85
CA GLY A 249 6.30 31.38 -26.47
C GLY A 249 7.38 31.06 -25.43
N LYS A 250 6.98 31.03 -24.16
CA LYS A 250 7.86 30.87 -23.00
C LYS A 250 7.36 29.76 -22.07
N SER A 251 8.30 29.09 -21.42
CA SER A 251 8.06 28.08 -20.40
C SER A 251 7.34 28.66 -19.18
N SER A 252 6.43 27.89 -18.59
CA SER A 252 5.80 28.17 -17.30
C SER A 252 6.69 27.80 -16.10
N GLY A 253 7.88 27.26 -16.35
CA GLY A 253 8.86 26.88 -15.34
C GLY A 253 8.50 25.63 -14.54
N LEU A 254 9.50 25.14 -13.83
CA LEU A 254 9.43 23.93 -13.01
C LEU A 254 8.29 23.99 -12.00
N MET A 255 8.14 25.14 -11.32
CA MET A 255 7.20 25.29 -10.22
C MET A 255 5.74 25.11 -10.63
N SER A 256 5.39 25.43 -11.89
CA SER A 256 4.05 25.19 -12.42
C SER A 256 3.71 23.69 -12.45
N PHE A 257 4.65 22.86 -12.87
CA PHE A 257 4.47 21.41 -12.96
C PHE A 257 4.50 20.74 -11.60
N LEU A 258 5.35 21.22 -10.68
CA LEU A 258 5.36 20.73 -9.30
C LEU A 258 4.03 20.99 -8.59
N ARG A 259 3.38 22.14 -8.81
CA ARG A 259 2.03 22.41 -8.28
C ARG A 259 0.99 21.43 -8.81
N ILE A 260 1.07 21.05 -10.08
CA ILE A 260 0.16 20.05 -10.64
C ILE A 260 0.44 18.67 -10.03
N GLY A 261 1.70 18.29 -9.93
CA GLY A 261 2.14 17.04 -9.29
C GLY A 261 1.67 16.93 -7.83
N ASP A 262 1.77 18.01 -7.06
CA ASP A 262 1.28 18.08 -5.67
C ASP A 262 -0.23 17.84 -5.58
N ARG A 263 -1.01 18.52 -6.44
CA ARG A 263 -2.46 18.33 -6.50
C ARG A 263 -2.84 16.91 -6.94
N ALA A 264 -2.14 16.36 -7.93
CA ALA A 264 -2.36 15.00 -8.41
C ALA A 264 -2.06 13.96 -7.32
N ALA A 265 -0.91 14.06 -6.67
CA ALA A 265 -0.55 13.19 -5.54
C ALA A 265 -1.55 13.33 -4.38
N GLY A 266 -1.98 14.56 -4.08
CA GLY A 266 -3.01 14.84 -3.08
C GLY A 266 -4.34 14.15 -3.35
N ALA A 267 -4.74 13.99 -4.61
CA ALA A 267 -5.99 13.31 -4.98
C ALA A 267 -5.92 11.77 -4.86
N ILE A 268 -4.72 11.19 -4.92
CA ILE A 268 -4.54 9.73 -4.97
C ILE A 268 -4.45 9.14 -3.55
N LYS A 269 -5.30 8.15 -3.29
CA LYS A 269 -5.26 7.30 -2.10
C LYS A 269 -5.15 5.85 -2.52
N SER A 270 -4.30 5.11 -1.81
CA SER A 270 -4.00 3.71 -2.09
C SER A 270 -4.65 2.77 -1.06
N GLY A 271 -4.86 1.51 -1.44
CA GLY A 271 -5.34 0.47 -0.51
C GLY A 271 -6.74 0.71 0.06
N GLY A 272 -7.60 1.44 -0.67
CA GLY A 272 -9.00 1.59 -0.29
C GLY A 272 -9.28 2.48 0.93
N THR A 273 -8.30 3.20 1.50
CA THR A 273 -8.48 4.43 2.34
C THR A 273 -7.21 4.88 3.09
N THR A 274 -6.26 4.00 3.40
CA THR A 274 -5.34 4.21 4.53
C THR A 274 -3.97 4.84 4.21
N ARG A 275 -3.52 4.85 2.95
CA ARG A 275 -2.19 5.39 2.59
C ARG A 275 -2.25 6.42 1.47
N ARG A 276 -1.70 7.61 1.72
CA ARG A 276 -1.55 8.71 0.76
C ARG A 276 -0.33 8.51 -0.14
N ALA A 277 -0.37 9.12 -1.32
CA ALA A 277 0.81 9.24 -2.18
C ALA A 277 1.95 9.93 -1.42
N ALA A 278 3.18 9.47 -1.67
CA ALA A 278 4.40 10.06 -1.11
C ALA A 278 5.38 10.31 -2.24
N LYS A 279 5.79 11.57 -2.40
CA LYS A 279 6.66 12.01 -3.50
C LYS A 279 7.88 12.76 -2.96
N MET A 280 9.05 12.39 -3.46
CA MET A 280 10.30 13.12 -3.29
C MET A 280 10.62 13.87 -4.60
N VAL A 281 10.95 15.14 -4.48
CA VAL A 281 11.44 15.97 -5.58
C VAL A 281 12.84 16.43 -5.21
N THR A 282 13.78 16.33 -6.15
CA THR A 282 15.11 16.95 -6.02
C THR A 282 15.32 17.92 -7.18
N VAL A 283 16.01 19.01 -6.89
CA VAL A 283 16.40 20.04 -7.84
C VAL A 283 17.83 20.44 -7.52
N ASP A 284 18.66 20.56 -8.53
CA ASP A 284 20.08 20.89 -8.42
C ASP A 284 20.20 22.39 -8.12
N VAL A 285 21.24 22.76 -7.37
CA VAL A 285 21.39 24.10 -6.80
C VAL A 285 21.57 25.20 -7.85
N ASP A 286 22.00 24.84 -9.06
CA ASP A 286 22.23 25.73 -10.20
C ASP A 286 21.01 25.86 -11.13
N HIS A 287 19.90 25.21 -10.80
CA HIS A 287 18.66 25.33 -11.57
C HIS A 287 18.10 26.76 -11.50
N PRO A 288 17.64 27.36 -12.62
CA PRO A 288 17.15 28.75 -12.64
C PRO A 288 15.99 29.02 -11.67
N ASP A 289 15.12 28.03 -11.43
CA ASP A 289 14.00 28.15 -10.48
C ASP A 289 14.35 27.72 -9.03
N ILE A 290 15.64 27.57 -8.66
CA ILE A 290 16.04 27.00 -7.37
C ILE A 290 15.54 27.80 -6.15
N GLU A 291 15.61 29.14 -6.19
CA GLU A 291 15.17 29.99 -5.09
C GLU A 291 13.67 29.82 -4.85
N ASN A 292 12.88 29.85 -5.92
CA ASN A 292 11.44 29.58 -5.87
C ASN A 292 11.12 28.18 -5.33
N TYR A 293 11.92 27.18 -5.66
CA TYR A 293 11.76 25.81 -5.16
C TYR A 293 12.03 25.72 -3.65
N VAL A 294 13.09 26.35 -3.17
CA VAL A 294 13.45 26.38 -1.73
C VAL A 294 12.38 27.11 -0.92
N ASP A 295 11.93 28.27 -1.40
CA ASP A 295 10.94 29.09 -0.69
C ASP A 295 9.52 28.52 -0.71
N TRP A 296 9.23 27.57 -1.61
CA TRP A 296 7.88 27.06 -1.83
C TRP A 296 7.21 26.55 -0.55
N LYS A 297 7.91 25.75 0.25
CA LYS A 297 7.36 25.23 1.52
C LYS A 297 7.22 26.30 2.60
N VAL A 298 8.13 27.27 2.63
CA VAL A 298 8.07 28.40 3.58
C VAL A 298 6.79 29.22 3.34
N VAL A 299 6.45 29.47 2.08
CA VAL A 299 5.22 30.18 1.72
C VAL A 299 3.97 29.40 2.13
N GLU A 300 3.95 28.07 2.03
CA GLU A 300 2.82 27.26 2.52
C GLU A 300 2.70 27.31 4.06
N GLU A 301 3.81 27.31 4.79
CA GLU A 301 3.80 27.45 6.26
C GLU A 301 3.25 28.80 6.72
N GLN A 302 3.57 29.88 6.00
CA GLN A 302 3.00 31.20 6.25
C GLN A 302 1.48 31.22 6.11
N LYS A 303 0.93 30.50 5.12
CA LYS A 303 -0.54 30.36 4.96
C LYS A 303 -1.15 29.62 6.13
N VAL A 304 -0.53 28.54 6.61
CA VAL A 304 -1.00 27.79 7.78
C VAL A 304 -0.98 28.68 9.02
N ALA A 305 0.10 29.44 9.23
CA ALA A 305 0.20 30.38 10.35
C ALA A 305 -0.90 31.45 10.30
N ALA A 306 -1.17 32.01 9.12
CA ALA A 306 -2.25 32.97 8.91
C ALA A 306 -3.64 32.37 9.19
N LEU A 307 -3.90 31.13 8.74
CA LEU A 307 -5.14 30.41 9.01
C LEU A 307 -5.32 30.16 10.52
N VAL A 308 -4.28 29.71 11.22
CA VAL A 308 -4.34 29.47 12.67
C VAL A 308 -4.62 30.77 13.43
N ALA A 309 -3.95 31.86 13.07
CA ALA A 309 -4.17 33.17 13.69
C ALA A 309 -5.61 33.65 13.44
N GLY A 310 -6.09 33.57 12.20
CA GLY A 310 -7.46 33.92 11.83
C GLY A 310 -8.51 33.08 12.54
N SER A 311 -8.34 31.75 12.61
CA SER A 311 -9.27 30.85 13.30
C SER A 311 -9.37 31.13 14.80
N LYS A 312 -8.26 31.46 15.46
CA LYS A 312 -8.27 31.85 16.88
C LYS A 312 -9.03 33.16 17.12
N LEU A 313 -8.83 34.16 16.27
CA LEU A 313 -9.56 35.43 16.34
C LEU A 313 -11.05 35.22 16.08
N ALA A 314 -11.40 34.45 15.05
CA ALA A 314 -12.78 34.12 14.72
C ALA A 314 -13.47 33.37 15.86
N GLN A 315 -12.81 32.37 16.46
CA GLN A 315 -13.34 31.63 17.60
C GLN A 315 -13.62 32.56 18.78
N ARG A 316 -12.67 33.43 19.14
CA ARG A 316 -12.83 34.38 20.24
C ARG A 316 -14.04 35.28 20.04
N HIS A 317 -14.13 35.97 18.91
CA HIS A 317 -15.21 36.93 18.67
C HIS A 317 -16.56 36.24 18.47
N MET A 318 -16.59 35.06 17.86
CA MET A 318 -17.82 34.28 17.75
C MET A 318 -18.33 33.85 19.13
N SER A 319 -17.43 33.43 20.04
CA SER A 319 -17.82 33.13 21.42
C SER A 319 -18.39 34.35 22.14
N GLU A 320 -17.75 35.53 21.99
CA GLU A 320 -18.25 36.79 22.56
C GLU A 320 -19.68 37.13 22.04
N VAL A 321 -19.92 36.99 20.73
CA VAL A 321 -21.26 37.20 20.13
C VAL A 321 -22.27 36.18 20.64
N MET A 322 -21.93 34.89 20.66
CA MET A 322 -22.84 33.84 21.12
C MET A 322 -23.23 34.03 22.59
N THR A 323 -22.29 34.45 23.44
CA THR A 323 -22.57 34.82 24.83
C THR A 323 -23.55 35.99 24.90
N ALA A 324 -23.32 37.06 24.12
CA ALA A 324 -24.23 38.21 24.10
C ALA A 324 -25.65 37.86 23.61
N CYS A 325 -25.79 36.93 22.66
CA CYS A 325 -27.10 36.46 22.19
C CYS A 325 -27.86 35.55 23.17
N GLN A 326 -27.16 34.92 24.10
CA GLN A 326 -27.75 34.04 25.13
C GLN A 326 -28.01 34.78 26.46
N ASP A 327 -27.54 36.01 26.56
CA ASP A 327 -27.76 36.84 27.73
C ASP A 327 -29.21 37.36 27.73
N GLU A 328 -30.09 36.68 28.47
CA GLU A 328 -31.52 37.04 28.65
C GLU A 328 -31.72 38.33 29.49
N SER A 329 -30.65 39.05 29.80
CA SER A 329 -30.69 40.30 30.59
C SER A 329 -30.91 41.59 29.75
N LEU A 330 -31.19 41.44 28.46
CA LEU A 330 -31.65 42.50 27.53
C LEU A 330 -33.14 42.35 27.20
#